data_AF-A0A7C2Y7M4-F1
#
_entry.id   AF-A0A7C2Y7M4-F1
#
_cell.length_a   1.000
_cell.length_b   1.000
_cell.length_c   1.000
_cell.angle_alpha   90.00
_cell.angle_beta   90.00
_cell.angle_gamma   90.00
#
_symmetry.space_group_name_H-M   'P 1'
#
loop_
_entity.id
_entity.type
_entity.pdbx_description
1 polymer ?
#
loop_
_entity_poly.entity_id
_entity_poly.type
_entity_poly.pdbx_seq_one_letter_code
_entity_poly.pdbx_strand_id
1 'polypeptide(L)'
;MSESPVLYEERDSLAIITLNRPEKLNTLNEAMIQGIADAVERATLSEQARCIILRGAGRAFSAGYDLTAGGEEGAGFKPRFGAPRLEPRPGAWDPVRDLAF
;
A
#
# COMPACT_ATOMS: atom_id res chain seq x y z
N MET A 1 -9.58 -9.94 18.50
CA MET A 1 -8.80 -10.26 17.29
C MET A 1 -8.94 -9.07 16.37
N SER A 2 -7.83 -8.47 15.91
CA SER A 2 -7.93 -7.38 14.93
C SER A 2 -8.52 -7.94 13.64
N GLU A 3 -9.46 -7.22 13.05
CA GLU A 3 -9.94 -7.53 11.71
C GLU A 3 -8.80 -7.33 10.69
N SER A 4 -8.87 -8.03 9.55
CA SER A 4 -7.84 -7.93 8.51
C SER A 4 -7.80 -6.50 7.94
N PRO A 5 -6.61 -5.91 7.73
CA PRO A 5 -6.48 -4.58 7.12
C PRO A 5 -6.84 -4.55 5.64
N VAL A 6 -6.94 -5.71 4.99
CA VAL A 6 -7.37 -5.86 3.59
C VAL A 6 -8.40 -6.99 3.50
N LEU A 7 -9.51 -6.73 2.82
CA LEU A 7 -10.55 -7.72 2.52
C LEU A 7 -10.51 -8.09 1.03
N TYR A 8 -10.90 -9.31 0.71
CA TYR A 8 -10.92 -9.85 -0.64
C TYR A 8 -12.27 -10.52 -0.93
N GLU A 9 -12.89 -10.18 -2.06
CA GLU A 9 -14.14 -10.77 -2.57
C GLU A 9 -14.00 -10.98 -4.09
N GLU A 10 -14.54 -12.06 -4.63
CA GLU A 10 -14.71 -12.22 -6.08
C GLU A 10 -16.20 -12.20 -6.44
N ARG A 11 -16.58 -11.38 -7.42
CA ARG A 11 -17.96 -11.25 -7.90
C ARG A 11 -17.98 -10.87 -9.38
N ASP A 12 -18.75 -11.59 -10.20
CA ASP A 12 -18.94 -11.29 -11.63
C ASP A 12 -17.61 -11.08 -12.40
N SER A 13 -16.63 -11.96 -12.19
CA SER A 13 -15.27 -11.85 -12.74
C SER A 13 -14.43 -10.66 -12.25
N LEU A 14 -14.87 -9.98 -11.18
CA LEU A 14 -14.12 -8.91 -10.53
C LEU A 14 -13.51 -9.41 -9.22
N ALA A 15 -12.22 -9.23 -9.02
CA ALA A 15 -11.59 -9.35 -7.70
C ALA A 15 -11.66 -7.97 -7.01
N ILE A 16 -12.41 -7.88 -5.93
CA ILE A 16 -12.64 -6.67 -5.16
C ILE A 16 -11.76 -6.70 -3.92
N ILE A 17 -10.73 -5.85 -3.91
CA ILE A 17 -9.79 -5.66 -2.81
C ILE A 17 -10.20 -4.40 -2.05
N THR A 18 -10.52 -4.54 -0.76
CA THR A 18 -10.95 -3.42 0.09
C THR A 18 -9.92 -3.13 1.17
N LEU A 19 -9.36 -1.91 1.17
CA LEU A 19 -8.52 -1.39 2.26
C LEU A 19 -9.42 -1.14 3.48
N ASN A 20 -9.16 -1.81 4.60
CA ASN A 20 -10.08 -1.94 5.73
C ASN A 20 -9.47 -1.42 7.03
N ARG A 21 -9.07 -0.14 7.02
CA ARG A 21 -8.72 0.64 8.22
C ARG A 21 -9.42 2.00 8.20
N PRO A 22 -10.76 2.05 8.09
CA PRO A 22 -11.49 3.30 7.88
C PRO A 22 -11.26 4.34 8.99
N GLU A 23 -11.03 3.89 10.23
CA GLU A 23 -10.69 4.71 11.39
C GLU A 23 -9.34 5.42 11.28
N LYS A 24 -8.44 4.92 10.43
CA LYS A 24 -7.16 5.51 10.07
C LYS A 24 -7.14 6.04 8.63
N LEU A 25 -8.30 6.22 8.00
CA LEU A 25 -8.41 6.61 6.59
C LEU A 25 -7.59 5.72 5.66
N ASN A 26 -7.53 4.42 5.97
CA ASN A 26 -6.84 3.40 5.18
C ASN A 26 -5.35 3.72 4.93
N THR A 27 -4.65 4.27 5.92
CA THR A 27 -3.19 4.49 5.82
C THR A 27 -2.42 3.18 5.62
N LEU A 28 -1.33 3.27 4.87
CA LEU A 28 -0.48 2.16 4.46
C LEU A 28 0.58 1.90 5.53
N ASN A 29 0.38 0.86 6.33
CA ASN A 29 1.42 0.24 7.15
C ASN A 29 1.90 -1.07 6.50
N GLU A 30 2.85 -1.77 7.14
CA GLU A 30 3.39 -3.03 6.60
C GLU A 30 2.29 -4.07 6.33
N ALA A 31 1.37 -4.24 7.28
CA ALA A 31 0.29 -5.21 7.17
C ALA A 31 -0.69 -4.88 6.02
N MET A 32 -0.98 -3.59 5.80
CA MET A 32 -1.79 -3.13 4.66
C MET A 32 -1.08 -3.43 3.33
N ILE A 33 0.22 -3.14 3.24
CA ILE A 33 1.00 -3.35 2.02
C ILE A 33 1.11 -4.83 1.69
N GLN A 34 1.42 -5.67 2.69
CA GLN A 34 1.46 -7.12 2.49
C GLN A 34 0.09 -7.68 2.13
N GLY A 35 -0.98 -7.24 2.81
CA GLY A 35 -2.35 -7.68 2.51
C GLY A 35 -2.80 -7.32 1.09
N ILE A 36 -2.38 -6.17 0.54
CA ILE A 36 -2.64 -5.82 -0.87
C ILE A 36 -1.89 -6.77 -1.79
N ALA A 37 -0.61 -7.06 -1.51
CA ALA A 37 0.20 -7.97 -2.32
C ALA A 37 -0.41 -9.39 -2.36
N ASP A 38 -0.78 -9.93 -1.20
CA ASP A 38 -1.42 -11.24 -1.07
C ASP A 38 -2.76 -11.30 -1.82
N ALA A 39 -3.55 -10.22 -1.77
CA ALA A 39 -4.83 -10.11 -2.46
C ALA A 39 -4.65 -10.04 -4.00
N VAL A 40 -3.62 -9.35 -4.48
CA VAL A 40 -3.29 -9.29 -5.91
C VAL A 40 -2.75 -10.63 -6.41
N GLU A 41 -1.91 -11.32 -5.63
CA GLU A 41 -1.44 -12.67 -5.95
C GLU A 41 -2.64 -13.64 -6.04
N ARG A 42 -3.55 -13.59 -5.06
CA ARG A 42 -4.78 -14.38 -5.09
C ARG A 42 -5.63 -14.11 -6.33
N ALA A 43 -5.82 -12.84 -6.70
CA ALA A 43 -6.54 -12.48 -7.93
C ALA A 43 -5.83 -12.99 -9.19
N THR A 44 -4.49 -12.98 -9.20
CA THR A 44 -3.67 -13.45 -10.33
C THR A 44 -3.79 -14.96 -10.54
N LEU A 45 -3.96 -15.71 -9.44
CA LEU A 45 -4.15 -17.17 -9.46
C LEU A 45 -5.60 -17.59 -9.70
N SER A 46 -6.57 -16.67 -9.67
CA SER A 46 -7.98 -16.99 -9.89
C SER A 46 -8.28 -17.14 -11.39
N GLU A 47 -8.89 -18.27 -11.75
CA GLU A 47 -9.40 -18.50 -13.12
C GLU A 47 -10.63 -17.64 -13.46
N GLN A 48 -11.32 -17.11 -12.44
CA GLN A 48 -12.54 -16.32 -12.58
C GLN A 48 -12.28 -14.82 -12.69
N ALA A 49 -11.23 -14.32 -12.03
CA ALA A 49 -10.91 -12.90 -12.01
C ALA A 49 -10.39 -12.42 -13.38
N ARG A 50 -10.98 -11.32 -13.87
CA ARG A 50 -10.59 -10.65 -15.13
C ARG A 50 -10.17 -9.20 -14.89
N CYS A 51 -10.62 -8.60 -13.80
CA CYS A 51 -10.31 -7.24 -13.42
C CYS A 51 -10.20 -7.13 -11.90
N ILE A 52 -9.30 -6.28 -11.42
CA ILE A 52 -9.15 -5.96 -10.00
C ILE A 52 -9.76 -4.59 -9.73
N ILE A 53 -10.67 -4.52 -8.75
CA ILE A 53 -11.12 -3.26 -8.15
C ILE A 53 -10.41 -3.09 -6.83
N LEU A 54 -9.63 -2.02 -6.70
CA LEU A 54 -9.05 -1.60 -5.43
C LEU A 54 -9.86 -0.42 -4.88
N ARG A 55 -10.42 -0.58 -3.67
CA ARG A 55 -11.21 0.47 -3.00
C ARG A 55 -10.87 0.62 -1.53
N GLY A 56 -11.19 1.77 -0.93
CA GLY A 56 -11.14 1.95 0.52
C GLY A 56 -12.49 1.69 1.17
N ALA A 57 -12.49 1.13 2.37
CA ALA A 57 -13.65 1.11 3.25
C ALA A 57 -13.88 2.51 3.82
N GLY A 58 -15.15 2.86 4.03
CA GLY A 58 -15.54 4.14 4.62
C GLY A 58 -15.37 5.33 3.68
N ARG A 59 -14.94 6.47 4.24
CA ARG A 59 -15.03 7.78 3.56
C ARG A 59 -13.87 8.14 2.64
N ALA A 60 -12.79 7.35 2.62
CA ALA A 60 -11.57 7.68 1.89
C ALA A 60 -10.97 6.43 1.24
N PHE A 61 -10.30 6.60 0.10
CA PHE A 61 -9.50 5.55 -0.50
C PHE A 61 -8.32 5.18 0.41
N SER A 62 -7.36 6.10 0.57
CA SER A 62 -6.22 6.02 1.48
C SER A 62 -5.66 7.42 1.75
N ALA A 63 -5.22 7.68 2.98
CA ALA A 63 -4.51 8.91 3.36
C ALA A 63 -2.97 8.83 3.16
N GLY A 64 -2.46 7.77 2.52
CA GLY A 64 -1.02 7.58 2.27
C GLY A 64 -0.32 6.72 3.31
N TYR A 65 1.00 6.88 3.48
CA TYR A 65 1.78 6.09 4.44
C TYR A 65 1.40 6.37 5.89
N ASP A 66 1.38 5.32 6.71
CA ASP A 66 1.12 5.42 8.13
C ASP A 66 2.36 5.94 8.88
N LEU A 67 2.32 7.23 9.27
CA LEU A 67 3.40 7.88 10.02
C LEU A 67 3.32 7.65 11.54
N THR A 68 2.32 6.90 12.01
CA THR A 68 2.11 6.67 13.46
C THR A 68 2.87 5.47 14.01
N ALA A 69 3.35 4.57 13.14
CA ALA A 69 4.38 3.61 13.49
C ALA A 69 5.70 4.38 13.58
N GLY A 70 6.24 4.52 14.80
CA GLY A 70 7.42 5.35 15.07
C GLY A 70 8.48 5.19 13.99
N GLY A 71 8.90 6.33 13.43
CA GLY A 71 10.00 6.36 12.49
C GLY A 71 11.20 5.68 13.13
N GLU A 72 11.67 4.59 12.53
CA GLU A 72 13.08 4.25 12.66
C GLU A 72 13.83 5.42 12.03
N GLU A 73 14.17 6.41 12.86
CA GLU A 73 15.14 7.45 12.53
C GLU A 73 16.38 6.74 11.99
N GLY A 74 16.60 6.81 10.67
CA GLY A 74 17.81 6.31 10.01
C GLY A 74 17.64 5.15 9.03
N ALA A 75 16.48 4.50 8.94
CA ALA A 75 16.25 3.49 7.91
C ALA A 75 15.82 4.16 6.59
N GLY A 76 16.79 4.57 5.78
CA GLY A 76 16.52 5.10 4.43
C GLY A 76 15.59 4.19 3.63
N PHE A 77 14.78 4.77 2.74
CA PHE A 77 13.83 4.05 1.88
C PHE A 77 14.45 2.78 1.30
N LYS A 78 14.04 1.62 1.81
CA LYS A 78 14.39 0.31 1.25
C LYS A 78 13.42 0.05 0.10
N PRO A 79 13.91 -0.14 -1.13
CA PRO A 79 13.05 -0.54 -2.24
C PRO A 79 12.31 -1.83 -1.85
N ARG A 80 10.98 -1.81 -1.94
CA ARG A 80 10.16 -3.00 -1.74
C ARG A 80 10.10 -3.82 -3.04
N PHE A 81 9.75 -5.10 -2.92
CA PHE A 81 9.50 -5.98 -4.08
C PHE A 81 10.66 -6.09 -5.07
N GLY A 82 11.91 -5.98 -4.59
CA GLY A 82 13.11 -6.11 -5.43
C GLY A 82 13.31 -4.96 -6.43
N ALA A 83 12.58 -3.84 -6.28
CA ALA A 83 12.77 -2.68 -7.15
C ALA A 83 14.22 -2.17 -7.05
N PRO A 84 14.85 -1.78 -8.18
CA PRO A 84 16.18 -1.20 -8.13
C PRO A 84 16.15 0.13 -7.37
N ARG A 85 17.23 0.41 -6.63
CA ARG A 85 17.43 1.74 -6.05
C ARG A 85 17.59 2.74 -7.20
N LEU A 86 16.77 3.79 -7.21
CA LEU A 86 16.97 4.89 -8.14
C LEU A 86 18.18 5.69 -7.66
N GLU A 87 19.26 5.66 -8.44
CA GLU A 87 20.41 6.53 -8.24
C GLU A 87 20.00 7.96 -8.67
N PRO A 88 20.02 8.95 -7.77
CA PRO A 88 19.70 10.32 -8.13
C PRO A 88 20.69 10.84 -9.18
N ARG A 89 20.21 11.57 -10.18
CA ARG A 89 21.10 12.30 -11.08
C ARG A 89 21.93 13.32 -10.28
N PRO A 90 23.18 13.63 -10.68
CA PRO A 90 23.93 14.73 -10.09
C PRO A 90 23.10 16.03 -10.10
N GLY A 91 23.01 16.70 -8.95
CA GLY A 91 22.21 17.92 -8.77
C GLY A 91 20.69 17.71 -8.79
N ALA A 92 20.20 16.47 -8.60
CA ALA A 92 18.79 16.24 -8.31
C ALA A 92 18.44 16.86 -6.95
N TRP A 93 17.44 17.73 -6.94
CA TRP A 93 16.82 18.22 -5.71
C TRP A 93 15.98 17.11 -5.09
N ASP A 94 16.30 16.73 -3.85
CA ASP A 94 15.56 15.77 -3.04
C ASP A 94 14.55 16.52 -2.16
N PRO A 95 13.23 16.41 -2.40
CA PRO A 95 12.22 17.16 -1.66
C PRO A 95 12.16 16.81 -0.16
N VAL A 96 12.72 15.68 0.26
CA VAL A 96 12.75 15.25 1.66
C VAL A 96 14.03 15.72 2.35
N ARG A 97 15.15 15.81 1.62
CA ARG A 97 16.46 16.20 2.17
C ARG A 97 16.81 17.68 1.99
N ASP A 98 16.45 18.24 0.84
CA ASP A 98 16.88 19.57 0.38
C ASP A 98 15.80 20.65 0.60
N LEU A 99 14.66 20.28 1.20
CA LEU A 99 13.68 21.24 1.66
C LEU A 99 14.16 21.87 2.97
N ALA A 100 14.90 22.97 2.86
CA ALA A 100 15.23 23.83 3.99
C ALA A 100 14.16 24.92 4.17
N PHE A 101 13.67 25.11 5.40
CA PHE A 101 12.99 26.33 5.82
C PHE A 101 14.02 27.34 6.32
#